data_AF-A0A258QGI1-F1
#
_entry.id   AF-A0A258QGI1-F1
#
_cell.length_a   1.000
_cell.length_b   1.000
_cell.length_c   1.000
_cell.angle_alpha   90.00
_cell.angle_beta   90.00
_cell.angle_gamma   90.00
#
_symmetry.space_group_name_H-M   'P 1'
#
loop_
_entity.id
_entity.type
_entity.pdbx_description
1 polymer ?
#
loop_
_entity_poly.entity_id
_entity_poly.type
_entity_poly.pdbx_seq_one_letter_code
_entity_poly.pdbx_strand_id
1 'polypeptide(L)'
;MSSKKQSSQFLKFNTAPQFWERRGPTSLLLWPLSWLYGLINRALDLLNEIGLRSRKPQAVPIIIVGNIRVGGTGKTPIVIALAERLARMGWKPGIISRGYGASTSTTPSQVHSDSNPLKVGDEPVLIAKRTQDQFPIWVHPQRMKSIRSLLKKSPDVNVIISDDGLQHRALARWPAREGGRDIEFVVRDQRGEGNRFLLPAGPLREPASRDRDATLMTGTETTSTHADQYFLGRRAFHLQSTLGTPYQLINPSNTQPLDVLAASYSAEKVTAIAAIGNPQRFFDDLQKHGVRGEFIGL
;
A
#
# COMPACT_ATOMS: atom_id res chain seq x y z
N MET A 1 7.90 51.02 16.82
CA MET A 1 7.16 50.19 15.83
C MET A 1 7.88 48.85 15.70
N SER A 2 7.45 47.86 16.48
CA SER A 2 8.02 46.51 16.51
C SER A 2 6.90 45.53 16.18
N SER A 3 6.93 44.98 14.97
CA SER A 3 6.00 43.93 14.53
C SER A 3 6.73 42.61 14.59
N LYS A 4 6.47 41.85 15.66
CA LYS A 4 6.86 40.45 15.81
C LYS A 4 6.14 39.64 14.73
N LYS A 5 6.90 39.10 13.77
CA LYS A 5 6.43 38.02 12.90
C LYS A 5 6.06 36.82 13.78
N GLN A 6 4.76 36.54 13.88
CA GLN A 6 4.24 35.29 14.38
C GLN A 6 4.73 34.16 13.46
N SER A 7 5.70 33.39 13.95
CA SER A 7 6.05 32.09 13.42
C SER A 7 4.91 31.13 13.71
N SER A 8 4.06 30.89 12.72
CA SER A 8 3.06 29.84 12.76
C SER A 8 3.78 28.48 12.82
N GLN A 9 3.79 27.89 14.02
CA GLN A 9 4.11 26.48 14.23
C GLN A 9 3.02 25.63 13.58
N PHE A 10 3.12 25.42 12.26
CA PHE A 10 2.45 24.29 11.63
C PHE A 10 3.16 23.02 12.10
N LEU A 11 2.51 22.31 13.03
CA LEU A 11 2.91 21.01 13.53
C LEU A 11 3.20 20.06 12.36
N LYS A 12 4.48 19.77 12.13
CA LYS A 12 4.97 18.76 11.18
C LYS A 12 4.61 17.36 11.72
N PHE A 13 3.40 16.89 11.42
CA PHE A 13 2.96 15.51 11.68
C PHE A 13 3.10 14.59 10.45
N ASN A 14 4.11 14.78 9.59
CA ASN A 14 4.29 13.96 8.38
C ASN A 14 5.32 12.82 8.53
N THR A 15 6.04 12.75 9.65
CA THR A 15 6.99 11.67 9.93
C THR A 15 6.45 10.71 10.97
N ALA A 16 6.58 9.40 10.71
CA ALA A 16 6.22 8.35 11.66
C ALA A 16 6.96 8.57 13.00
N PRO A 17 6.29 8.48 14.16
CA PRO A 17 6.94 8.71 15.44
C PRO A 17 8.07 7.72 15.70
N GLN A 18 9.24 8.22 16.08
CA GLN A 18 10.43 7.39 16.35
C GLN A 18 10.20 6.35 17.46
N PHE A 19 9.31 6.64 18.41
CA PHE A 19 8.97 5.71 19.50
C PHE A 19 8.22 4.45 19.02
N TRP A 20 7.76 4.41 17.77
CA TRP A 20 7.19 3.20 17.19
C TRP A 20 8.22 2.12 16.89
N GLU A 21 9.51 2.46 16.78
CA GLU A 21 10.54 1.47 16.46
C GLU A 21 11.03 0.68 17.68
N ARG A 22 10.90 1.24 18.89
CA ARG A 22 11.43 0.63 20.12
C ARG A 22 10.44 0.74 21.28
N ARG A 23 10.51 -0.22 22.21
CA ARG A 23 9.70 -0.20 23.44
C ARG A 23 10.31 0.76 24.46
N GLY A 24 10.06 2.05 24.28
CA GLY A 24 10.47 3.11 25.21
C GLY A 24 9.35 3.50 26.19
N PRO A 25 9.65 4.39 27.15
CA PRO A 25 8.68 4.86 28.16
C PRO A 25 7.39 5.41 27.55
N THR A 26 7.49 6.16 26.45
CA THR A 26 6.34 6.71 25.72
C THR A 26 5.45 5.62 25.12
N SER A 27 6.05 4.62 24.48
CA SER A 27 5.30 3.48 23.93
C SER A 27 4.64 2.65 25.03
N LEU A 28 5.27 2.51 26.20
CA LEU A 28 4.69 1.80 27.34
C LEU A 28 3.54 2.59 27.98
N LEU A 29 3.66 3.91 28.06
CA LEU A 29 2.58 4.79 28.53
C LEU A 29 1.34 4.72 27.62
N LEU A 30 1.54 4.63 26.30
CA LEU A 30 0.46 4.50 25.31
C LEU A 30 -0.02 3.06 25.12
N TRP A 31 0.65 2.07 25.70
CA TRP A 31 0.35 0.66 25.51
C TRP A 31 -1.08 0.28 25.95
N PRO A 32 -1.62 0.77 27.08
CA PRO A 32 -3.01 0.50 27.46
C PRO A 32 -4.03 0.98 26.41
N LEU A 33 -3.78 2.14 25.79
CA LEU A 33 -4.63 2.67 24.72
C LEU A 33 -4.57 1.80 23.46
N SER A 34 -3.42 1.16 23.21
CA SER A 34 -3.25 0.24 22.09
C SER A 34 -3.95 -1.09 22.31
N TRP A 35 -4.02 -1.54 23.56
CA TRP A 35 -4.82 -2.67 23.95
C TRP A 35 -6.31 -2.40 23.76
N LEU A 36 -6.80 -1.22 24.17
CA LEU A 36 -8.18 -0.78 23.92
C LEU A 36 -8.49 -0.71 22.42
N TYR A 37 -7.59 -0.13 21.62
CA TYR A 37 -7.71 -0.11 20.16
C TYR A 37 -7.83 -1.53 19.57
N GLY A 38 -6.97 -2.45 20.02
CA GLY A 38 -7.03 -3.86 19.64
C GLY A 38 -8.34 -4.53 20.04
N LEU A 39 -8.85 -4.24 21.23
CA LEU A 39 -10.10 -4.81 21.74
C LEU A 39 -11.32 -4.31 20.94
N ILE A 40 -11.37 -3.02 20.61
CA ILE A 40 -12.41 -2.45 19.73
C ILE A 40 -12.36 -3.13 18.36
N ASN A 41 -11.18 -3.28 17.78
CA ASN A 41 -11.01 -3.98 16.50
C ASN A 41 -11.50 -5.42 16.60
N ARG A 42 -11.12 -6.18 17.64
CA ARG A 42 -11.60 -7.56 17.81
C ARG A 42 -13.11 -7.64 18.01
N ALA A 43 -13.69 -6.74 18.79
CA ALA A 43 -15.14 -6.68 18.99
C ALA A 43 -15.86 -6.44 17.66
N LEU A 44 -15.35 -5.51 16.86
CA LEU A 44 -15.86 -5.26 15.51
C LEU A 44 -15.67 -6.47 14.57
N ASP A 45 -14.63 -7.30 14.74
CA ASP A 45 -14.41 -8.52 13.95
C ASP A 45 -15.44 -9.58 14.31
N LEU A 46 -15.63 -9.81 15.62
CA LEU A 46 -16.63 -10.73 16.14
C LEU A 46 -18.05 -10.34 15.71
N LEU A 47 -18.41 -9.05 15.82
CA LEU A 47 -19.72 -8.55 15.35
C LEU A 47 -19.94 -8.81 13.85
N ASN A 48 -18.87 -8.79 13.07
CA ASN A 48 -18.90 -9.07 11.64
C ASN A 48 -19.01 -10.58 11.33
N GLU A 49 -18.39 -11.43 12.15
CA GLU A 49 -18.43 -12.90 12.04
C GLU A 49 -19.77 -13.49 12.50
N ILE A 50 -20.37 -12.93 13.54
CA ILE A 50 -21.67 -13.36 14.11
C ILE A 50 -22.84 -13.15 13.11
N GLY A 51 -22.58 -12.52 11.95
CA GLY A 51 -23.51 -12.61 10.81
C GLY A 51 -24.77 -11.75 10.93
N LEU A 52 -24.78 -10.75 11.81
CA LEU A 52 -25.87 -9.77 11.95
C LEU A 52 -26.21 -9.02 10.64
N ARG A 53 -25.37 -9.12 9.61
CA ARG A 53 -25.67 -8.70 8.25
C ARG A 53 -25.51 -9.88 7.30
N SER A 54 -26.59 -10.26 6.62
CA SER A 54 -26.58 -11.19 5.49
C SER A 54 -25.62 -10.67 4.41
N ARG A 55 -24.48 -11.33 4.24
CA ARG A 55 -23.46 -11.00 3.25
C ARG A 55 -23.81 -11.74 1.96
N LYS A 56 -24.22 -11.01 0.93
CA LYS A 56 -24.38 -11.60 -0.41
C LYS A 56 -23.00 -11.99 -0.92
N PRO A 57 -22.76 -13.27 -1.24
CA PRO A 57 -21.46 -13.71 -1.74
C PRO A 57 -21.14 -13.00 -3.06
N GLN A 58 -19.85 -12.85 -3.34
CA GLN A 58 -19.40 -12.18 -4.56
C GLN A 58 -19.52 -13.08 -5.77
N ALA A 59 -19.56 -12.47 -6.97
CA ALA A 59 -19.62 -13.16 -8.25
C ALA A 59 -18.24 -13.48 -8.85
N VAL A 60 -17.15 -13.01 -8.24
CA VAL A 60 -15.76 -13.35 -8.60
C VAL A 60 -14.85 -13.44 -7.37
N PRO A 61 -13.73 -14.20 -7.43
CA PRO A 61 -12.72 -14.24 -6.36
C PRO A 61 -12.07 -12.86 -6.15
N ILE A 62 -11.69 -12.57 -4.90
CA ILE A 62 -11.02 -11.32 -4.51
C ILE A 62 -9.64 -11.64 -3.95
N ILE A 63 -8.62 -10.96 -4.47
CA ILE A 63 -7.26 -10.95 -3.95
C ILE A 63 -7.02 -9.61 -3.27
N ILE A 64 -6.68 -9.63 -1.99
CA ILE A 64 -6.43 -8.46 -1.18
C ILE A 64 -4.92 -8.27 -1.05
N VAL A 65 -4.43 -7.09 -1.43
CA VAL A 65 -3.05 -6.67 -1.20
C VAL A 65 -3.09 -5.53 -0.18
N GLY A 66 -2.46 -5.69 0.97
CA GLY A 66 -2.43 -4.63 1.97
C GLY A 66 -1.24 -4.71 2.90
N ASN A 67 -1.12 -3.76 3.82
CA ASN A 67 -0.14 -3.78 4.90
C ASN A 67 -0.77 -3.70 6.28
N ILE A 68 -0.07 -4.26 7.26
CA ILE A 68 -0.44 -4.18 8.68
C ILE A 68 0.20 -2.99 9.40
N ARG A 69 1.17 -2.30 8.78
CA ARG A 69 1.91 -1.16 9.35
C ARG A 69 1.38 0.15 8.76
N VAL A 70 1.34 1.22 9.55
CA VAL A 70 1.11 2.58 9.01
C VAL A 70 2.31 3.02 8.17
N GLY A 71 2.02 3.56 6.98
CA GLY A 71 3.01 4.09 6.04
C GLY A 71 2.93 3.43 4.65
N GLY A 72 3.62 4.01 3.68
CA GLY A 72 3.74 3.45 2.33
C GLY A 72 4.65 2.23 2.33
N THR A 73 4.11 1.06 1.99
CA THR A 73 4.82 -0.25 1.99
C THR A 73 5.14 -0.77 0.59
N GLY A 74 4.85 0.02 -0.45
CA GLY A 74 5.08 -0.36 -1.85
C GLY A 74 4.05 -1.37 -2.39
N LYS A 75 2.77 -1.20 -2.05
CA LYS A 75 1.67 -2.05 -2.52
C LYS A 75 1.36 -1.84 -4.00
N THR A 76 1.40 -0.60 -4.47
CA THR A 76 0.98 -0.23 -5.83
C THR A 76 1.74 -1.01 -6.92
N PRO A 77 3.08 -1.16 -6.88
CA PRO A 77 3.79 -2.02 -7.83
C PRO A 77 3.37 -3.49 -7.76
N ILE A 78 3.02 -4.00 -6.58
CA ILE A 78 2.56 -5.38 -6.38
C ILE A 78 1.19 -5.59 -7.02
N VAL A 79 0.27 -4.64 -6.85
CA VAL A 79 -1.06 -4.68 -7.46
C VAL A 79 -0.95 -4.71 -8.99
N ILE A 80 -0.09 -3.87 -9.57
CA ILE A 80 0.19 -3.85 -11.02
C ILE A 80 0.76 -5.19 -11.49
N ALA A 81 1.84 -5.66 -10.85
CA ALA A 81 2.50 -6.92 -11.24
C ALA A 81 1.56 -8.13 -11.12
N LEU A 82 0.69 -8.14 -10.09
CA LEU A 82 -0.32 -9.18 -9.91
C LEU A 82 -1.38 -9.14 -11.01
N ALA A 83 -1.89 -7.95 -11.35
CA ALA A 83 -2.87 -7.79 -12.43
C ALA A 83 -2.30 -8.26 -13.77
N GLU A 84 -1.10 -7.80 -14.13
CA GLU A 84 -0.42 -8.21 -15.36
C GLU A 84 -0.11 -9.71 -15.40
N ARG A 85 0.28 -10.30 -14.27
CA ARG A 85 0.53 -11.74 -14.20
C ARG A 85 -0.75 -12.55 -14.38
N LEU A 86 -1.84 -12.15 -13.74
CA LEU A 86 -3.14 -12.79 -13.90
C LEU A 86 -3.66 -12.66 -15.34
N ALA A 87 -3.51 -11.48 -15.94
CA ALA A 87 -3.85 -11.24 -17.35
C ALA A 87 -3.09 -12.17 -18.29
N ARG A 88 -1.77 -12.32 -18.10
CA ARG A 88 -0.94 -13.27 -18.86
C ARG A 88 -1.34 -14.73 -18.66
N MET A 89 -1.98 -15.06 -17.53
CA MET A 89 -2.53 -16.39 -17.26
C MET A 89 -3.95 -16.56 -17.82
N GLY A 90 -4.48 -15.59 -18.57
CA GLY A 90 -5.82 -15.63 -19.17
C GLY A 90 -6.94 -15.15 -18.27
N TRP A 91 -6.64 -14.65 -17.07
CA TRP A 91 -7.65 -14.00 -16.22
C TRP A 91 -7.93 -12.58 -16.71
N LYS A 92 -9.08 -12.04 -16.30
CA LYS A 92 -9.55 -10.69 -16.59
C LYS A 92 -9.67 -9.93 -15.27
N PRO A 93 -8.57 -9.32 -14.79
CA PRO A 93 -8.55 -8.67 -13.49
C PRO A 93 -9.26 -7.32 -13.53
N GLY A 94 -10.00 -7.02 -12.47
CA GLY A 94 -10.47 -5.67 -12.14
C GLY A 94 -9.82 -5.20 -10.84
N ILE A 95 -9.60 -3.89 -10.70
CA ILE A 95 -8.91 -3.32 -9.53
C ILE A 95 -9.88 -2.43 -8.75
N ILE A 96 -9.89 -2.58 -7.43
CA ILE A 96 -10.64 -1.69 -6.53
C ILE A 96 -9.68 -1.04 -5.53
N SER A 97 -9.93 0.24 -5.24
CA SER A 97 -9.19 0.97 -4.21
C SER A 97 -10.14 1.86 -3.40
N ARG A 98 -9.65 2.35 -2.25
CA ARG A 98 -10.40 3.29 -1.40
C ARG A 98 -10.40 4.71 -1.99
N GLY A 99 -9.38 5.07 -2.76
CA GLY A 99 -9.11 6.45 -3.19
C GLY A 99 -8.55 7.30 -2.05
N TYR A 100 -7.41 6.90 -1.47
CA TYR A 100 -6.77 7.69 -0.42
C TYR A 100 -6.40 9.09 -0.95
N GLY A 101 -6.60 10.14 -0.14
CA GLY A 101 -6.37 11.52 -0.56
C GLY A 101 -7.42 12.12 -1.51
N ALA A 102 -8.40 11.34 -1.99
CA ALA A 102 -9.48 11.81 -2.84
C ALA A 102 -10.55 12.59 -2.05
N SER A 103 -11.21 13.53 -2.71
CA SER A 103 -12.47 14.07 -2.18
C SER A 103 -13.53 12.98 -2.09
N THR A 104 -14.20 12.87 -0.94
CA THR A 104 -15.16 11.79 -0.68
C THR A 104 -16.38 11.95 -1.59
N SER A 105 -16.46 11.17 -2.65
CA SER A 105 -17.66 11.05 -3.49
C SER A 105 -18.71 10.17 -2.82
N THR A 106 -19.99 10.50 -3.03
CA THR A 106 -21.14 9.68 -2.57
C THR A 106 -21.34 8.43 -3.43
N THR A 107 -20.83 8.44 -4.66
CA THR A 107 -20.94 7.38 -5.64
C THR A 107 -19.55 6.82 -6.02
N PRO A 108 -19.46 5.51 -6.34
CA PRO A 108 -18.23 4.94 -6.87
C PRO A 108 -17.86 5.57 -8.20
N SER A 109 -16.57 5.80 -8.40
CA SER A 109 -16.03 6.38 -9.63
C SER A 109 -15.12 5.38 -10.33
N GLN A 110 -15.25 5.30 -11.65
CA GLN A 110 -14.27 4.64 -12.49
C GLN A 110 -13.05 5.55 -12.62
N VAL A 111 -11.87 4.94 -12.69
CA VAL A 111 -10.59 5.66 -12.84
C VAL A 111 -9.99 5.33 -14.20
N HIS A 112 -9.51 6.39 -14.85
CA HIS A 112 -8.77 6.35 -16.11
C HIS A 112 -7.42 7.05 -15.94
N SER A 113 -6.50 6.85 -16.87
CA SER A 113 -5.16 7.43 -16.86
C SER A 113 -5.16 8.97 -16.88
N ASP A 114 -6.20 9.59 -17.41
CA ASP A 114 -6.41 11.05 -17.49
C ASP A 114 -7.24 11.61 -16.32
N SER A 115 -7.71 10.76 -15.41
CA SER A 115 -8.56 11.17 -14.30
C SER A 115 -7.82 12.10 -13.32
N ASN A 116 -8.56 13.05 -12.74
CA ASN A 116 -8.00 14.00 -11.78
C ASN A 116 -7.67 13.30 -10.44
N PRO A 117 -6.39 13.22 -10.02
CA PRO A 117 -5.99 12.57 -8.77
C PRO A 117 -6.67 13.13 -7.51
N LEU A 118 -7.04 14.41 -7.50
CA LEU A 118 -7.72 15.03 -6.36
C LEU A 118 -9.14 14.48 -6.15
N LYS A 119 -9.75 13.90 -7.19
CA LYS A 119 -11.11 13.35 -7.15
C LYS A 119 -11.16 11.83 -6.93
N VAL A 120 -10.17 11.10 -7.42
CA VAL A 120 -10.17 9.63 -7.42
C VAL A 120 -9.01 9.00 -6.66
N GLY A 121 -8.06 9.80 -6.20
CA GLY A 121 -6.82 9.38 -5.57
C GLY A 121 -5.67 9.34 -6.57
N ASP A 122 -4.46 9.56 -6.06
CA ASP A 122 -3.21 9.49 -6.82
C ASP A 122 -2.80 8.06 -7.15
N GLU A 123 -2.86 7.12 -6.20
CA GLU A 123 -2.51 5.72 -6.41
C GLU A 123 -3.36 5.05 -7.52
N PRO A 124 -4.70 5.19 -7.55
CA PRO A 124 -5.51 4.59 -8.61
C PRO A 124 -5.20 5.15 -10.01
N VAL A 125 -4.95 6.46 -10.11
CA VAL A 125 -4.55 7.10 -11.38
C VAL A 125 -3.17 6.63 -11.81
N LEU A 126 -2.24 6.45 -10.87
CA LEU A 126 -0.92 5.89 -11.15
C LEU A 126 -1.03 4.46 -11.71
N ILE A 127 -1.88 3.61 -11.12
CA ILE A 127 -2.13 2.25 -11.63
C ILE A 127 -2.71 2.33 -13.06
N ALA A 128 -3.72 3.17 -13.28
CA ALA A 128 -4.34 3.35 -14.60
C ALA A 128 -3.32 3.78 -15.66
N LYS A 129 -2.47 4.77 -15.35
CA LYS A 129 -1.37 5.23 -16.23
C LYS A 129 -0.36 4.12 -16.52
N ARG A 130 0.09 3.41 -15.49
CA ARG A 130 1.14 2.37 -15.63
C ARG A 130 0.64 1.15 -16.41
N THR A 131 -0.63 0.83 -16.26
CA THR A 131 -1.28 -0.26 -16.98
C THR A 131 -1.93 0.20 -18.29
N GLN A 132 -1.77 1.46 -18.68
CA GLN A 132 -2.35 2.04 -19.90
C GLN A 132 -3.86 1.78 -20.04
N ASP A 133 -4.60 1.93 -18.94
CA ASP A 133 -6.04 1.65 -18.86
C ASP A 133 -6.45 0.22 -19.24
N GLN A 134 -5.51 -0.73 -19.22
CA GLN A 134 -5.76 -2.14 -19.56
C GLN A 134 -6.78 -2.82 -18.63
N PHE A 135 -6.84 -2.40 -17.36
CA PHE A 135 -7.70 -3.01 -16.35
C PHE A 135 -8.74 -2.01 -15.83
N PRO A 136 -10.01 -2.42 -15.66
CA PRO A 136 -11.02 -1.53 -15.07
C PRO A 136 -10.71 -1.26 -13.60
N ILE A 137 -10.61 0.02 -13.24
CA ILE A 137 -10.28 0.47 -11.87
C ILE A 137 -11.45 1.25 -11.29
N TRP A 138 -11.87 0.91 -10.07
CA TRP A 138 -12.97 1.58 -9.37
C TRP A 138 -12.60 2.00 -7.95
N VAL A 139 -12.96 3.22 -7.58
CA VAL A 139 -12.65 3.81 -6.27
C VAL A 139 -13.91 4.17 -5.49
N HIS A 140 -13.94 3.77 -4.22
CA HIS A 140 -14.96 4.20 -3.27
C HIS A 140 -14.58 3.78 -1.83
N PRO A 141 -14.93 4.57 -0.78
CA PRO A 141 -14.71 4.17 0.62
C PRO A 141 -15.42 2.88 1.02
N GLN A 142 -16.59 2.61 0.43
CA GLN A 142 -17.34 1.36 0.59
C GLN A 142 -17.04 0.41 -0.58
N ARG A 143 -16.16 -0.57 -0.37
CA ARG A 143 -15.65 -1.47 -1.43
C ARG A 143 -16.73 -2.24 -2.15
N MET A 144 -17.77 -2.65 -1.42
CA MET A 144 -18.92 -3.36 -2.01
C MET A 144 -19.60 -2.55 -3.11
N LYS A 145 -19.62 -1.21 -3.00
CA LYS A 145 -20.16 -0.35 -4.06
C LYS A 145 -19.21 -0.32 -5.27
N SER A 146 -17.89 -0.24 -5.06
CA SER A 146 -16.90 -0.34 -6.16
C SER A 146 -17.03 -1.65 -6.91
N ILE A 147 -17.11 -2.77 -6.19
CA ILE A 147 -17.24 -4.11 -6.79
C ILE A 147 -18.50 -4.22 -7.64
N ARG A 148 -19.66 -3.78 -7.11
CA ARG A 148 -20.92 -3.81 -7.85
C ARG A 148 -20.86 -2.95 -9.11
N SER A 149 -20.29 -1.74 -9.03
CA SER A 149 -20.16 -0.87 -10.19
C SER A 149 -19.19 -1.45 -11.22
N LEU A 150 -18.08 -2.02 -10.77
CA LEU A 150 -17.08 -2.69 -11.61
C LEU A 150 -17.70 -3.85 -12.37
N LEU A 151 -18.34 -4.80 -11.69
CA LEU A 151 -18.96 -5.97 -12.32
C LEU A 151 -20.15 -5.60 -13.20
N LYS A 152 -20.87 -4.51 -12.90
CA LYS A 152 -21.94 -4.01 -13.75
C LYS A 152 -21.43 -3.43 -15.06
N LYS A 153 -20.26 -2.77 -15.04
CA LYS A 153 -19.68 -2.06 -16.20
C LYS A 153 -18.70 -2.93 -17.00
N SER A 154 -18.06 -3.89 -16.35
CA SER A 154 -17.09 -4.82 -16.91
C SER A 154 -17.46 -6.24 -16.49
N PRO A 155 -18.53 -6.82 -17.08
CA PRO A 155 -19.07 -8.12 -16.68
C PRO A 155 -18.14 -9.29 -16.99
N ASP A 156 -17.11 -9.07 -17.80
CA ASP A 156 -16.12 -10.06 -18.16
C ASP A 156 -14.97 -10.18 -17.15
N VAL A 157 -14.89 -9.26 -16.19
CA VAL A 157 -13.95 -9.38 -15.06
C VAL A 157 -14.27 -10.66 -14.29
N ASN A 158 -13.25 -11.48 -14.08
CA ASN A 158 -13.36 -12.78 -13.41
C ASN A 158 -12.48 -12.92 -12.16
N VAL A 159 -11.74 -11.87 -11.79
CA VAL A 159 -10.99 -11.76 -10.54
C VAL A 159 -10.85 -10.29 -10.15
N ILE A 160 -10.96 -9.96 -8.86
CA ILE A 160 -10.80 -8.60 -8.37
C ILE A 160 -9.57 -8.50 -7.48
N ILE A 161 -8.75 -7.46 -7.69
CA ILE A 161 -7.62 -7.11 -6.83
C ILE A 161 -8.00 -5.88 -6.01
N SER A 162 -7.94 -5.99 -4.69
CA SER A 162 -8.18 -4.88 -3.78
C SER A 162 -6.88 -4.28 -3.28
N ASP A 163 -6.63 -3.02 -3.62
CA ASP A 163 -5.55 -2.23 -3.04
C ASP A 163 -5.96 -1.74 -1.63
N ASP A 164 -5.13 -2.10 -0.65
CA ASP A 164 -5.26 -1.82 0.78
C ASP A 164 -6.49 -2.42 1.49
N GLY A 165 -6.80 -3.68 1.19
CA GLY A 165 -8.03 -4.40 1.57
C GLY A 165 -8.21 -4.75 3.05
N LEU A 166 -7.13 -4.95 3.78
CA LEU A 166 -7.08 -5.82 4.96
C LEU A 166 -8.03 -5.41 6.09
N GLN A 167 -8.18 -4.11 6.31
CA GLN A 167 -8.99 -3.60 7.41
C GLN A 167 -10.50 -3.57 7.08
N HIS A 168 -10.90 -3.95 5.87
CA HIS A 168 -12.28 -3.80 5.41
C HIS A 168 -13.05 -5.10 5.55
N ARG A 169 -13.57 -5.26 6.76
CA ARG A 169 -14.32 -6.42 7.26
C ARG A 169 -15.64 -6.71 6.54
N ALA A 170 -16.06 -5.83 5.63
CA ALA A 170 -17.36 -5.86 4.95
C ALA A 170 -17.33 -6.55 3.57
N LEU A 171 -16.19 -7.07 3.12
CA LEU A 171 -16.13 -7.88 1.91
C LEU A 171 -16.80 -9.25 2.19
N ALA A 172 -17.85 -9.54 1.42
CA ALA A 172 -18.47 -10.85 1.42
C ALA A 172 -17.53 -11.83 0.72
N ARG A 173 -17.29 -12.99 1.36
CA ARG A 173 -16.37 -14.00 0.86
C ARG A 173 -16.90 -14.62 -0.44
N TRP A 174 -16.01 -14.91 -1.37
CA TRP A 174 -16.31 -15.65 -2.61
C TRP A 174 -16.87 -17.06 -2.29
N PRO A 175 -18.02 -17.49 -2.84
CA PRO A 175 -18.53 -18.82 -2.61
C PRO A 175 -17.83 -19.79 -3.56
N ALA A 176 -16.74 -20.44 -3.13
CA ALA A 176 -16.39 -21.70 -3.79
C ALA A 176 -17.35 -22.77 -3.27
N ARG A 177 -17.72 -23.73 -4.13
CA ARG A 177 -18.54 -24.92 -3.79
C ARG A 177 -17.94 -25.75 -2.61
N GLU A 178 -16.74 -25.40 -2.14
CA GLU A 178 -15.95 -26.04 -1.09
C GLU A 178 -15.37 -25.04 -0.05
N GLY A 179 -16.04 -23.91 0.23
CA GLY A 179 -15.61 -23.00 1.32
C GLY A 179 -14.46 -22.05 0.96
N GLY A 180 -14.43 -21.59 -0.29
CA GLY A 180 -13.46 -20.60 -0.77
C GLY A 180 -13.48 -19.32 0.06
N ARG A 181 -12.31 -18.70 0.23
CA ARG A 181 -12.14 -17.41 0.89
C ARG A 181 -11.34 -16.46 0.01
N ASP A 182 -11.42 -15.17 0.31
CA ASP A 182 -10.58 -14.16 -0.31
C ASP A 182 -9.10 -14.48 -0.01
N ILE A 183 -8.22 -14.22 -0.98
CA ILE A 183 -6.78 -14.44 -0.81
C ILE A 183 -6.17 -13.17 -0.23
N GLU A 184 -5.49 -13.26 0.90
CA GLU A 184 -4.86 -12.13 1.57
C GLU A 184 -3.33 -12.16 1.49
N PHE A 185 -2.79 -11.14 0.83
CA PHE A 185 -1.36 -10.85 0.79
C PHE A 185 -1.01 -9.66 1.68
N VAL A 186 0.00 -9.86 2.52
CA VAL A 186 0.52 -8.83 3.42
C VAL A 186 1.86 -8.34 2.95
N VAL A 187 1.93 -7.07 2.59
CA VAL A 187 3.15 -6.40 2.17
C VAL A 187 3.91 -5.94 3.41
N ARG A 188 5.17 -6.38 3.51
CA ARG A 188 6.09 -6.08 4.61
C ARG A 188 7.34 -5.43 4.04
N ASP A 189 7.61 -4.19 4.41
CA ASP A 189 8.86 -3.52 4.04
C ASP A 189 9.98 -3.80 5.06
N GLN A 190 11.18 -3.28 4.77
CA GLN A 190 12.37 -3.44 5.61
C GLN A 190 12.23 -2.89 7.03
N ARG A 191 11.27 -1.98 7.30
CA ARG A 191 11.04 -1.46 8.66
C ARG A 191 10.44 -2.51 9.58
N GLY A 192 9.90 -3.61 9.03
CA GLY A 192 9.28 -4.69 9.78
C GLY A 192 8.12 -4.19 10.64
N GLU A 193 8.01 -4.72 11.86
CA GLU A 193 6.88 -4.48 12.76
C GLU A 193 7.18 -3.42 13.85
N GLY A 194 8.38 -2.84 13.87
CA GLY A 194 8.82 -1.90 14.91
C GLY A 194 8.75 -2.54 16.30
N ASN A 195 8.15 -1.82 17.26
CA ASN A 195 7.97 -2.28 18.64
C ASN A 195 6.87 -3.35 18.83
N ARG A 196 6.19 -3.74 17.73
CA ARG A 196 5.10 -4.72 17.64
C ARG A 196 3.81 -4.35 18.37
N PHE A 197 3.68 -3.13 18.88
CA PHE A 197 2.43 -2.66 19.45
C PHE A 197 1.48 -2.18 18.35
N LEU A 198 0.18 -2.28 18.64
CA LEU A 198 -0.84 -1.65 17.83
C LEU A 198 -0.78 -0.12 17.99
N LEU A 199 -1.48 0.59 17.11
CA LEU A 199 -1.74 2.00 17.30
C LEU A 199 -2.47 2.26 18.63
N PRO A 200 -2.16 3.37 19.33
CA PRO A 200 -1.16 4.39 18.98
C PRO A 200 0.25 4.15 19.55
N ALA A 201 0.48 3.14 20.40
CA ALA A 201 1.80 2.89 21.01
C ALA A 201 2.84 2.37 20.03
N GLY A 202 2.40 1.76 18.94
CA GLY A 202 3.24 1.21 17.90
C GLY A 202 2.69 1.43 16.51
N PRO A 203 3.42 0.97 15.48
CA PRO A 203 3.11 1.30 14.09
C PRO A 203 2.07 0.36 13.48
N LEU A 204 1.63 -0.68 14.18
CA LEU A 204 0.76 -1.72 13.63
C LEU A 204 -0.72 -1.33 13.71
N ARG A 205 -1.44 -1.53 12.61
CA ARG A 205 -2.90 -1.40 12.53
C ARG A 205 -3.62 -2.69 12.92
N GLU A 206 -2.96 -3.82 12.69
CA GLU A 206 -3.44 -5.16 13.06
C GLU A 206 -2.29 -5.95 13.70
N PRO A 207 -2.58 -6.96 14.54
CA PRO A 207 -1.55 -7.75 15.17
C PRO A 207 -0.64 -8.38 14.12
N ALA A 208 0.66 -8.41 14.38
CA ALA A 208 1.59 -9.09 13.49
C ALA A 208 1.10 -10.54 13.25
N SER A 209 0.67 -11.25 14.28
CA SER A 209 0.26 -12.66 14.17
C SER A 209 -1.01 -12.94 13.36
N ARG A 210 -1.71 -11.91 12.84
CA ARG A 210 -2.99 -12.11 12.13
C ARG A 210 -2.85 -12.99 10.89
N ASP A 211 -3.89 -13.75 10.62
CA ASP A 211 -3.92 -14.72 9.53
C ASP A 211 -3.86 -14.07 8.15
N ARG A 212 -3.25 -14.80 7.22
CA ARG A 212 -2.98 -14.38 5.84
C ARG A 212 -2.60 -15.60 5.02
N ASP A 213 -2.73 -15.51 3.70
CA ASP A 213 -2.31 -16.58 2.80
C ASP A 213 -0.82 -16.48 2.46
N ALA A 214 -0.30 -15.26 2.32
CA ALA A 214 1.13 -15.03 2.15
C ALA A 214 1.61 -13.67 2.67
N THR A 215 2.91 -13.59 2.96
CA THR A 215 3.61 -12.32 3.18
C THR A 215 4.51 -12.02 1.98
N LEU A 216 4.43 -10.79 1.48
CA LEU A 216 5.23 -10.26 0.39
C LEU A 216 6.26 -9.28 0.97
N MET A 217 7.51 -9.69 1.00
CA MET A 217 8.60 -8.94 1.61
C MET A 217 9.21 -8.00 0.58
N THR A 218 9.09 -6.69 0.79
CA THR A 218 9.67 -5.66 -0.07
C THR A 218 10.99 -5.17 0.53
N GLY A 219 12.11 -5.56 -0.08
CA GLY A 219 13.44 -5.18 0.40
C GLY A 219 14.50 -6.24 0.13
N THR A 220 15.75 -5.90 0.47
CA THR A 220 16.88 -6.84 0.42
C THR A 220 16.67 -7.94 1.45
N GLU A 221 17.02 -9.17 1.05
CA GLU A 221 17.04 -10.31 1.97
C GLU A 221 17.92 -9.97 3.16
N THR A 222 17.30 -9.78 4.31
CA THR A 222 18.01 -9.74 5.59
C THR A 222 17.91 -11.16 6.13
N THR A 223 19.06 -11.84 6.18
CA THR A 223 19.29 -13.11 6.87
C THR A 223 18.97 -12.91 8.36
N SER A 224 17.70 -12.85 8.68
CA SER A 224 17.19 -12.69 10.03
C SER A 224 16.59 -14.03 10.44
N THR A 225 17.43 -14.84 11.07
CA THR A 225 17.09 -16.15 11.68
C THR A 225 15.92 -16.08 12.69
N HIS A 226 15.54 -14.87 13.15
CA HIS A 226 14.38 -14.65 14.00
C HIS A 226 13.07 -14.32 13.27
N ALA A 227 13.12 -14.01 11.96
CA ALA A 227 11.92 -13.80 11.16
C ALA A 227 11.18 -15.12 10.91
N ASP A 228 11.89 -16.24 10.91
CA ASP A 228 11.35 -17.55 10.56
C ASP A 228 10.25 -18.02 11.51
N GLN A 229 10.36 -17.75 12.83
CA GLN A 229 9.34 -18.15 13.80
C GLN A 229 7.96 -17.53 13.53
N TYR A 230 7.95 -16.29 13.05
CA TYR A 230 6.73 -15.56 12.72
C TYR A 230 6.04 -16.10 11.46
N PHE A 231 6.84 -16.68 10.55
CA PHE A 231 6.39 -17.27 9.29
C PHE A 231 6.21 -18.79 9.36
N LEU A 232 6.42 -19.44 10.52
CA LEU A 232 6.23 -20.88 10.66
C LEU A 232 4.83 -21.27 10.16
N GLY A 233 4.79 -22.13 9.14
CA GLY A 233 3.57 -22.60 8.49
C GLY A 233 2.90 -21.62 7.50
N ARG A 234 3.51 -20.47 7.20
CA ARG A 234 2.96 -19.43 6.30
C ARG A 234 3.87 -19.19 5.11
N ARG A 235 3.28 -18.95 3.93
CA ARG A 235 4.04 -18.65 2.70
C ARG A 235 4.64 -17.24 2.80
N ALA A 236 5.92 -17.12 2.47
CA ALA A 236 6.62 -15.83 2.36
C ALA A 236 7.34 -15.76 1.01
N PHE A 237 7.24 -14.62 0.36
CA PHE A 237 7.89 -14.37 -0.93
C PHE A 237 8.69 -13.08 -0.85
N HIS A 238 9.93 -13.12 -1.34
CA HIS A 238 10.77 -11.94 -1.49
C HIS A 238 10.49 -11.28 -2.83
N LEU A 239 10.20 -9.98 -2.79
CA LEU A 239 10.00 -9.16 -3.97
C LEU A 239 11.22 -8.27 -4.16
N GLN A 240 11.94 -8.53 -5.24
CA GLN A 240 13.00 -7.64 -5.70
C GLN A 240 12.36 -6.49 -6.47
N SER A 241 12.72 -5.27 -6.10
CA SER A 241 12.36 -4.07 -6.85
C SER A 241 13.58 -3.57 -7.58
N THR A 242 13.40 -3.24 -8.85
CA THR A 242 14.41 -2.62 -9.70
C THR A 242 13.94 -1.24 -10.09
N LEU A 243 14.88 -0.30 -10.21
CA LEU A 243 14.58 0.99 -10.81
C LEU A 243 14.35 0.78 -12.31
N GLY A 244 13.25 1.34 -12.82
CA GLY A 244 13.03 1.42 -14.25
C GLY A 244 13.92 2.49 -14.90
N THR A 245 13.87 2.58 -16.23
CA THR A 245 14.61 3.62 -16.96
C THR A 245 14.05 5.01 -16.62
N PRO A 246 14.89 5.94 -16.14
CA PRO A 246 14.52 7.34 -15.95
C PRO A 246 14.03 7.98 -17.24
N TYR A 247 13.10 8.91 -17.11
CA TYR A 247 12.58 9.71 -18.23
C TYR A 247 12.40 11.16 -17.82
N GLN A 248 12.45 12.07 -18.81
CA GLN A 248 12.22 13.48 -18.58
C GLN A 248 10.72 13.77 -18.41
N LEU A 249 10.35 14.56 -17.39
CA LEU A 249 8.92 14.87 -17.13
C LEU A 249 8.24 15.63 -18.28
N ILE A 250 8.94 16.56 -18.93
CA ILE A 250 8.41 17.38 -20.04
C ILE A 250 8.36 16.57 -21.34
N ASN A 251 9.26 15.59 -21.51
CA ASN A 251 9.30 14.73 -22.68
C ASN A 251 9.57 13.27 -22.24
N PRO A 252 8.53 12.49 -21.89
CA PRO A 252 8.70 11.12 -21.40
C PRO A 252 9.36 10.15 -22.39
N SER A 253 9.39 10.49 -23.69
CA SER A 253 10.13 9.71 -24.69
C SER A 253 11.65 9.87 -24.55
N ASN A 254 12.11 10.98 -23.95
CA ASN A 254 13.50 11.20 -23.63
C ASN A 254 13.84 10.41 -22.36
N THR A 255 14.53 9.29 -22.56
CA THR A 255 14.95 8.38 -21.50
C THR A 255 16.47 8.36 -21.42
N GLN A 256 17.01 8.24 -20.21
CA GLN A 256 18.44 8.11 -20.01
C GLN A 256 18.72 7.07 -18.92
N PRO A 257 19.51 6.04 -19.20
CA PRO A 257 19.92 5.06 -18.19
C PRO A 257 20.63 5.70 -16.99
N LEU A 258 20.47 5.10 -15.80
CA LEU A 258 21.02 5.63 -14.54
C LEU A 258 22.55 5.68 -14.52
N ASP A 259 23.19 4.69 -15.11
CA ASP A 259 24.66 4.61 -15.28
C ASP A 259 25.19 5.74 -16.17
N VAL A 260 24.49 6.05 -17.26
CA VAL A 260 24.83 7.19 -18.13
C VAL A 260 24.63 8.51 -17.39
N LEU A 261 23.54 8.66 -16.62
CA LEU A 261 23.31 9.84 -15.79
C LEU A 261 24.43 10.02 -14.74
N ALA A 262 24.82 8.94 -14.07
CA ALA A 262 25.90 8.94 -13.08
C ALA A 262 27.25 9.33 -13.71
N ALA A 263 27.51 8.94 -14.95
CA ALA A 263 28.71 9.32 -15.68
C ALA A 263 28.66 10.76 -16.26
N SER A 264 27.47 11.26 -16.59
CA SER A 264 27.29 12.55 -17.28
C SER A 264 27.28 13.75 -16.34
N TYR A 265 26.89 13.56 -15.08
CA TYR A 265 26.72 14.65 -14.12
C TYR A 265 27.57 14.43 -12.87
N SER A 266 28.29 15.47 -12.43
CA SER A 266 28.95 15.46 -11.14
C SER A 266 27.94 15.47 -9.99
N ALA A 267 28.32 14.92 -8.84
CA ALA A 267 27.43 14.82 -7.68
C ALA A 267 26.85 16.18 -7.23
N GLU A 268 27.63 17.27 -7.36
CA GLU A 268 27.19 18.64 -7.05
C GLU A 268 26.08 19.17 -7.96
N LYS A 269 25.86 18.54 -9.12
CA LYS A 269 24.85 18.93 -10.11
C LYS A 269 23.58 18.07 -10.04
N VAL A 270 23.53 17.09 -9.13
CA VAL A 270 22.41 16.17 -9.00
C VAL A 270 21.72 16.39 -7.66
N THR A 271 20.44 16.71 -7.72
CA THR A 271 19.56 16.73 -6.54
C THR A 271 18.44 15.71 -6.77
N ALA A 272 18.29 14.73 -5.88
CA ALA A 272 17.18 13.79 -5.90
C ALA A 272 16.17 14.15 -4.82
N ILE A 273 14.90 14.29 -5.20
CA ILE A 273 13.81 14.63 -4.29
C ILE A 273 12.79 13.49 -4.31
N ALA A 274 12.36 13.04 -3.13
CA ALA A 274 11.35 11.99 -3.02
C ALA A 274 10.33 12.27 -1.92
N ALA A 275 9.05 12.29 -2.29
CA ALA A 275 7.89 12.44 -1.41
C ALA A 275 7.12 11.11 -1.31
N ILE A 276 7.79 10.06 -0.84
CA ILE A 276 7.22 8.72 -0.70
C ILE A 276 7.34 8.24 0.74
N GLY A 277 6.60 7.20 1.13
CA GLY A 277 6.56 6.73 2.53
C GLY A 277 7.89 6.21 3.11
N ASN A 278 8.92 5.98 2.28
CA ASN A 278 10.29 5.71 2.69
C ASN A 278 11.27 6.24 1.61
N PRO A 279 11.63 7.54 1.63
CA PRO A 279 12.50 8.16 0.62
C PRO A 279 13.89 7.53 0.59
N GLN A 280 14.42 7.12 1.75
CA GLN A 280 15.76 6.55 1.88
C GLN A 280 15.96 5.34 0.97
N ARG A 281 14.95 4.47 0.88
CA ARG A 281 14.99 3.30 -0.01
C ARG A 281 15.26 3.69 -1.47
N PHE A 282 14.61 4.73 -1.97
CA PHE A 282 14.81 5.21 -3.33
C PHE A 282 16.24 5.77 -3.51
N PHE A 283 16.74 6.52 -2.53
CA PHE A 283 18.10 7.05 -2.55
C PHE A 283 19.17 5.96 -2.49
N ASP A 284 18.96 4.92 -1.70
CA ASP A 284 19.85 3.76 -1.64
C ASP A 284 19.87 3.03 -2.99
N ASP A 285 18.71 2.90 -3.65
CA ASP A 285 18.62 2.29 -4.97
C ASP A 285 19.29 3.14 -6.06
N LEU A 286 19.20 4.48 -5.99
CA LEU A 286 19.97 5.39 -6.87
C LEU A 286 21.48 5.23 -6.70
N GLN A 287 21.95 5.19 -5.46
CA GLN A 287 23.38 5.03 -5.14
C GLN A 287 23.95 3.70 -5.64
N LYS A 288 23.17 2.61 -5.56
CA LYS A 288 23.56 1.31 -6.13
C LYS A 288 23.81 1.38 -7.64
N HIS A 289 23.17 2.32 -8.34
CA HIS A 289 23.38 2.57 -9.77
C HIS A 289 24.40 3.70 -10.02
N GLY A 290 25.17 4.10 -9.01
CA GLY A 290 26.25 5.09 -9.13
C GLY A 290 25.79 6.55 -9.08
N VAL A 291 24.48 6.82 -9.01
CA VAL A 291 23.97 8.19 -8.92
C VAL A 291 24.25 8.75 -7.52
N ARG A 292 25.04 9.83 -7.47
CA ARG A 292 25.39 10.55 -6.24
C ARG A 292 24.91 11.99 -6.35
N GLY A 293 24.51 12.57 -5.23
CA GLY A 293 24.06 13.96 -5.19
C GLY A 293 23.44 14.34 -3.85
N GLU A 294 22.80 15.51 -3.82
CA GLU A 294 22.01 15.94 -2.67
C GLU A 294 20.66 15.22 -2.65
N PHE A 295 20.33 14.55 -1.54
CA PHE A 295 19.09 13.79 -1.41
C PHE A 295 18.15 14.41 -0.39
N ILE A 296 16.94 14.75 -0.85
CA ILE A 296 15.93 15.47 -0.07
C ILE A 296 14.66 14.63 0.03
N GLY A 297 14.39 14.09 1.21
CA GLY A 297 13.10 13.45 1.53
C GLY A 297 12.07 14.48 2.01
N LEU A 298 10.81 14.33 1.56
CA LEU A 298 9.68 15.19 1.95
C LEU A 298 8.69 14.48 2.87
#